data_AF-A0A9P3GCY7-F1
#
_entry.id   AF-A0A9P3GCY7-F1
#
_cell.length_a   1.000
_cell.length_b   1.000
_cell.length_c   1.000
_cell.angle_alpha   90.00
_cell.angle_beta   90.00
_cell.angle_gamma   90.00
#
_symmetry.space_group_name_H-M   'P 1'
#
loop_
_entity.id
_entity.type
_entity.pdbx_description
1 polymer ?
#
loop_
_entity_poly.entity_id
_entity_poly.type
_entity_poly.pdbx_seq_one_letter_code
_entity_poly.pdbx_strand_id
1 'polypeptide(L)'
;MIYSTSLAAQRRIVEECLKWSNQRIVFGKPLNSQAVIRAKLANMIARVEAAQNWMEMVTHQMNNMSYNEQSDKLAGPIGLLKQFVTRTGRETAEDATQIFGGRGITATGMGKLVENYHRTSPYDAILGGAEDVLGDLGVRQAMKKMPKNARL
;
A
#
# COMPACT_ATOMS: atom_id res chain seq x y z
N MET A 1 -4.61 11.94 -4.20
CA MET A 1 -3.45 12.06 -5.11
C MET A 1 -2.32 11.12 -4.71
N ILE A 2 -1.68 11.27 -3.53
CA ILE A 2 -0.54 10.43 -3.09
C ILE A 2 -0.90 8.94 -2.93
N TYR A 3 -2.04 8.63 -2.30
CA TYR A 3 -2.45 7.22 -2.15
C TYR A 3 -2.73 6.55 -3.51
N SER A 4 -3.27 7.27 -4.50
CA SER A 4 -3.54 6.72 -5.83
C SER A 4 -2.27 6.38 -6.60
N THR A 5 -1.25 7.26 -6.54
CA THR A 5 0.04 7.03 -7.21
C THR A 5 0.81 5.90 -6.53
N SER A 6 0.83 5.87 -5.19
CA SER A 6 1.50 4.81 -4.44
C SER A 6 0.84 3.45 -4.69
N LEU A 7 -0.49 3.38 -4.73
CA LEU A 7 -1.22 2.15 -5.03
C LEU A 7 -0.97 1.65 -6.46
N ALA A 8 -0.92 2.56 -7.44
CA ALA A 8 -0.56 2.19 -8.81
C ALA A 8 0.87 1.63 -8.91
N ALA A 9 1.82 2.23 -8.17
CA ALA A 9 3.17 1.72 -8.08
C ALA A 9 3.21 0.32 -7.43
N GLN A 10 2.48 0.09 -6.33
CA GLN A 10 2.39 -1.23 -5.68
C GLN A 10 1.89 -2.29 -6.65
N ARG A 11 0.81 -2.02 -7.40
CA ARG A 11 0.29 -2.93 -8.44
C ARG A 11 1.34 -3.30 -9.47
N ARG A 12 2.08 -2.30 -9.94
CA ARG A 12 3.16 -2.50 -10.90
C ARG A 12 4.26 -3.38 -10.31
N ILE A 13 4.63 -3.19 -9.05
CA ILE A 13 5.63 -4.01 -8.37
C ILE A 13 5.16 -5.45 -8.17
N VAL A 14 3.89 -5.68 -7.83
CA VAL A 14 3.31 -7.02 -7.77
C VAL A 14 3.40 -7.72 -9.13
N GLU A 15 3.05 -7.02 -10.21
CA GLU A 15 3.14 -7.55 -11.57
C GLU A 15 4.57 -7.96 -11.94
N GLU A 16 5.57 -7.13 -11.60
CA GLU A 16 6.98 -7.45 -11.84
C GLU A 16 7.45 -8.64 -10.99
N CYS A 17 6.97 -8.78 -9.75
CA CYS A 17 7.24 -9.95 -8.91
C CYS A 17 6.62 -11.24 -9.45
N LEU A 18 5.40 -11.17 -10.00
CA LEU A 18 4.75 -12.30 -10.66
C LEU A 18 5.56 -12.76 -11.89
N LYS A 19 5.98 -11.81 -12.74
CA LYS A 19 6.83 -12.12 -13.91
C LYS A 19 8.16 -12.73 -13.47
N TRP A 20 8.87 -12.09 -12.54
CA TRP A 20 10.17 -12.55 -12.08
C TRP A 20 10.10 -13.94 -11.44
N SER A 21 9.11 -14.18 -10.58
CA SER A 21 8.95 -15.47 -9.91
C SER A 21 8.55 -16.60 -10.85
N ASN A 22 7.93 -16.29 -11.99
CA ASN A 22 7.62 -17.26 -13.02
C ASN A 22 8.83 -17.64 -13.89
N GLN A 23 9.71 -16.68 -14.21
CA GLN A 23 10.87 -16.91 -15.07
C GLN A 23 12.12 -17.42 -14.32
N ARG A 24 12.25 -17.11 -13.02
CA ARG A 24 13.45 -17.45 -12.24
C ARG A 24 13.43 -18.92 -11.84
N ILE A 25 14.43 -19.69 -12.27
CA ILE A 25 14.61 -21.09 -11.85
C ILE A 25 15.45 -21.18 -10.57
N VAL A 26 14.97 -21.92 -9.58
CA VAL A 26 15.66 -22.32 -8.35
C VAL A 26 15.33 -23.77 -8.04
N PHE A 27 16.31 -24.55 -7.59
CA PHE A 27 16.11 -25.97 -7.27
C PHE A 27 15.41 -26.76 -8.41
N GLY A 28 15.74 -26.44 -9.67
CA GLY A 28 15.18 -27.09 -10.85
C GLY A 28 13.74 -26.72 -11.22
N LYS A 29 13.10 -25.77 -10.52
CA LYS A 29 11.71 -25.32 -10.77
C LYS A 29 11.59 -23.80 -10.76
N PRO A 30 10.51 -23.22 -11.32
CA PRO A 30 10.21 -21.79 -11.16
C PRO A 30 10.16 -21.36 -9.68
N LEU A 31 10.56 -20.13 -9.39
CA LEU A 31 10.64 -19.57 -8.03
C LEU A 31 9.28 -19.57 -7.34
N ASN A 32 8.20 -19.31 -8.07
CA ASN A 32 6.82 -19.41 -7.56
C ASN A 32 6.38 -20.85 -7.19
N SER A 33 7.19 -21.88 -7.48
CA SER A 33 6.98 -23.24 -6.96
C SER A 33 7.26 -23.34 -5.46
N GLN A 34 8.03 -22.41 -4.90
CA GLN A 34 8.32 -22.35 -3.47
C GLN A 34 7.15 -21.74 -2.69
N ALA A 35 6.67 -22.45 -1.66
CA ALA A 35 5.51 -22.01 -0.87
C ALA A 35 5.72 -20.64 -0.22
N VAL A 36 6.94 -20.37 0.26
CA VAL A 36 7.31 -19.07 0.86
C VAL A 36 7.19 -17.89 -0.11
N ILE A 37 7.43 -18.12 -1.41
CA ILE A 37 7.28 -17.09 -2.45
C ILE A 37 5.81 -16.83 -2.72
N ARG A 38 4.99 -17.90 -2.82
CA ARG A 38 3.53 -17.74 -2.99
C ARG A 38 2.89 -17.04 -1.79
N ALA A 39 3.37 -17.30 -0.57
CA ALA A 39 2.90 -16.61 0.62
C ALA A 39 3.19 -15.09 0.56
N LYS A 40 4.38 -14.69 0.12
CA LYS A 40 4.70 -13.26 -0.10
C LYS A 40 3.81 -12.63 -1.16
N LEU A 41 3.67 -13.29 -2.32
CA LEU A 41 2.80 -12.81 -3.40
C LEU A 41 1.35 -12.67 -2.92
N ALA A 42 0.83 -13.63 -2.15
CA ALA A 42 -0.51 -13.56 -1.58
C ALA A 42 -0.68 -12.32 -0.67
N ASN A 43 0.27 -12.06 0.23
CA ASN A 43 0.23 -10.88 1.10
C ASN A 43 0.31 -9.57 0.31
N MET A 44 1.18 -9.49 -0.70
CA MET A 44 1.30 -8.30 -1.55
C MET A 44 0.00 -8.03 -2.32
N ILE A 45 -0.62 -9.08 -2.89
CA ILE A 45 -1.91 -8.97 -3.58
C ILE A 45 -3.01 -8.54 -2.60
N ALA A 46 -3.09 -9.13 -1.42
CA ALA A 46 -4.09 -8.79 -0.41
C ALA A 46 -4.02 -7.30 0.01
N ARG A 47 -2.80 -6.76 0.20
CA ARG A 47 -2.58 -5.33 0.50
C ARG A 47 -3.12 -4.43 -0.62
N VAL A 48 -2.77 -4.75 -1.86
CA VAL A 48 -3.19 -3.99 -3.05
C VAL A 48 -4.71 -4.02 -3.23
N GLU A 49 -5.32 -5.19 -3.11
CA GLU A 49 -6.78 -5.33 -3.27
C GLU A 49 -7.53 -4.63 -2.15
N ALA A 50 -7.07 -4.71 -0.90
CA ALA A 50 -7.66 -3.99 0.22
C ALA A 50 -7.56 -2.46 0.03
N ALA A 51 -6.39 -1.98 -0.37
CA ALA A 51 -6.15 -0.56 -0.65
C ALA A 51 -7.01 -0.05 -1.81
N GLN A 52 -7.15 -0.84 -2.88
CA GLN A 52 -7.99 -0.46 -4.01
C GLN A 52 -9.45 -0.34 -3.60
N ASN A 53 -10.00 -1.35 -2.94
CA ASN A 53 -11.40 -1.34 -2.53
C ASN A 53 -11.69 -0.14 -1.62
N TRP A 54 -10.80 0.17 -0.68
CA TRP A 54 -10.96 1.32 0.20
C TRP A 54 -10.88 2.65 -0.58
N MET A 55 -9.93 2.78 -1.52
CA MET A 55 -9.83 3.95 -2.39
C MET A 55 -11.10 4.14 -3.23
N GLU A 56 -11.63 3.09 -3.84
CA GLU A 56 -12.85 3.14 -4.64
C GLU A 56 -14.05 3.54 -3.79
N MET A 57 -14.19 2.97 -2.58
CA MET A 57 -15.25 3.34 -1.65
C MET A 57 -15.20 4.82 -1.26
N VAL A 58 -14.02 5.34 -0.88
CA VAL A 58 -13.83 6.76 -0.55
C VAL A 58 -14.16 7.64 -1.76
N THR A 59 -13.69 7.26 -2.94
CA THR A 59 -13.94 8.01 -4.18
C THR A 59 -15.44 8.04 -4.51
N HIS A 60 -16.13 6.91 -4.37
CA HIS A 60 -17.57 6.83 -4.54
C HIS A 60 -18.31 7.75 -3.55
N GLN A 61 -17.95 7.72 -2.26
CA GLN A 61 -18.54 8.59 -1.25
C GLN A 61 -18.31 10.08 -1.55
N MET A 62 -17.10 10.46 -1.97
CA MET A 62 -16.79 11.84 -2.36
C MET A 62 -17.65 12.33 -3.52
N ASN A 63 -17.95 11.47 -4.50
CA ASN A 63 -18.80 11.83 -5.63
C ASN A 63 -20.29 11.90 -5.29
N ASN A 64 -20.71 11.39 -4.12
CA ASN A 64 -22.12 11.30 -3.72
C ASN A 64 -22.42 12.08 -2.42
N MET A 65 -21.50 12.91 -1.94
CA MET A 65 -21.65 13.70 -0.72
C MET A 65 -21.41 15.19 -1.01
N SER A 66 -22.14 16.04 -0.31
CA SER A 66 -21.83 17.48 -0.29
C SER A 66 -20.47 17.74 0.35
N TYR A 67 -19.85 18.90 0.06
CA TYR A 67 -18.56 19.26 0.66
C TYR A 67 -18.56 19.22 2.20
N ASN A 68 -19.65 19.68 2.82
CA ASN A 68 -19.80 19.66 4.28
C ASN A 68 -19.83 18.22 4.83
N GLU A 69 -20.53 17.31 4.15
CA GLU A 69 -20.56 15.91 4.54
C GLU A 69 -19.22 15.22 4.33
N GLN A 70 -18.51 15.53 3.23
CA GLN A 70 -17.16 15.01 2.99
C GLN A 70 -16.21 15.45 4.12
N SER A 71 -16.24 16.73 4.48
CA SER A 71 -15.41 17.29 5.56
C SER A 71 -15.69 16.61 6.90
N ASP A 72 -16.96 16.40 7.24
CA ASP A 72 -17.34 15.77 8.51
C ASP A 72 -17.07 14.25 8.52
N LYS A 73 -17.39 13.53 7.44
CA LYS A 73 -17.41 12.06 7.44
C LYS A 73 -16.12 11.43 6.89
N LEU A 74 -15.45 12.08 5.94
CA LEU A 74 -14.35 11.46 5.17
C LEU A 74 -12.96 11.95 5.53
N ALA A 75 -12.82 13.09 6.24
CA ALA A 75 -11.49 13.61 6.61
C ALA A 75 -10.63 12.59 7.36
N GLY A 76 -11.20 11.90 8.36
CA GLY A 76 -10.52 10.84 9.10
C GLY A 76 -10.21 9.61 8.24
N PRO A 77 -11.21 8.99 7.59
CA PRO A 77 -11.01 7.85 6.69
C PRO A 77 -9.99 8.09 5.56
N ILE A 78 -9.95 9.29 4.97
CA ILE A 78 -8.96 9.64 3.93
C ILE A 78 -7.53 9.66 4.51
N GLY A 79 -7.37 10.22 5.71
CA GLY A 79 -6.08 10.22 6.41
C GLY A 79 -5.60 8.79 6.69
N LEU A 80 -6.48 7.95 7.23
CA LEU A 80 -6.21 6.54 7.51
C LEU A 80 -5.94 5.74 6.24
N LEU A 81 -6.65 6.01 5.15
CA LEU A 81 -6.41 5.38 3.85
C LEU A 81 -4.99 5.69 3.35
N LYS A 82 -4.55 6.96 3.39
CA LYS A 82 -3.16 7.29 3.01
C LYS A 82 -2.17 6.54 3.91
N GLN A 83 -2.37 6.58 5.22
CA GLN A 83 -1.50 5.89 6.16
C GLN A 83 -1.40 4.39 5.83
N PHE A 84 -2.54 3.73 5.61
CA PHE A 84 -2.59 2.32 5.23
C PHE A 84 -1.82 2.06 3.94
N VAL A 85 -2.15 2.76 2.85
CA VAL A 85 -1.54 2.53 1.53
C VAL A 85 -0.04 2.73 1.55
N THR A 86 0.45 3.76 2.24
CA THR A 86 1.87 4.11 2.25
C THR A 86 2.69 3.16 3.13
N ARG A 87 2.13 2.76 4.28
CA ARG A 87 2.71 1.72 5.12
C ARG A 87 2.77 0.36 4.44
N THR A 88 1.67 -0.09 3.83
CA THR A 88 1.65 -1.36 3.09
C THR A 88 2.49 -1.31 1.82
N GLY A 89 2.67 -0.12 1.25
CA GLY A 89 3.57 0.12 0.13
C GLY A 89 5.02 -0.17 0.49
N ARG A 90 5.48 0.31 1.65
CA ARG A 90 6.80 -0.06 2.18
C ARG A 90 6.95 -1.56 2.38
N GLU A 91 5.97 -2.21 3.01
CA GLU A 91 6.02 -3.67 3.22
C GLU A 91 6.05 -4.43 1.88
N THR A 92 5.30 -3.96 0.88
CA THR A 92 5.31 -4.52 -0.49
C THR A 92 6.67 -4.35 -1.16
N ALA A 93 7.34 -3.20 -0.94
CA ALA A 93 8.68 -2.97 -1.47
C ALA A 93 9.71 -3.90 -0.82
N GLU A 94 9.61 -4.14 0.49
CA GLU A 94 10.49 -5.06 1.23
C GLU A 94 10.32 -6.51 0.74
N ASP A 95 9.08 -6.96 0.57
CA ASP A 95 8.78 -8.28 0.01
C ASP A 95 9.30 -8.42 -1.44
N ALA A 96 9.12 -7.38 -2.26
CA ALA A 96 9.61 -7.37 -3.63
C ALA A 96 11.14 -7.46 -3.71
N THR A 97 11.86 -6.73 -2.86
CA THR A 97 13.32 -6.81 -2.79
C THR A 97 13.78 -8.23 -2.43
N GLN A 98 13.11 -8.89 -1.50
CA GLN A 98 13.42 -10.28 -1.15
C GLN A 98 13.12 -11.27 -2.30
N ILE A 99 12.02 -11.08 -3.03
CA ILE A 99 11.66 -11.91 -4.20
C ILE A 99 12.71 -11.76 -5.33
N PHE A 100 13.20 -10.54 -5.55
CA PHE A 100 14.23 -10.26 -6.57
C PHE A 100 15.66 -10.61 -6.11
N GLY A 101 15.89 -10.77 -4.81
CA GLY A 101 17.21 -11.01 -4.23
C GLY A 101 18.20 -9.90 -4.60
N GLY A 102 19.42 -10.26 -4.96
CA GLY A 102 20.46 -9.30 -5.34
C GLY A 102 20.09 -8.37 -6.51
N ARG A 103 19.12 -8.75 -7.36
CA ARG A 103 18.61 -7.87 -8.44
C ARG A 103 17.73 -6.75 -7.90
N GLY A 104 17.09 -6.93 -6.75
CA GLY A 104 16.22 -5.94 -6.12
C GLY A 104 16.96 -4.75 -5.51
N ILE A 105 18.30 -4.83 -5.43
CA ILE A 105 19.17 -3.78 -4.87
C ILE A 105 20.06 -3.12 -5.93
N THR A 106 19.86 -3.44 -7.22
CA THR A 106 20.59 -2.82 -8.32
C THR A 106 19.72 -1.77 -9.01
N ALA A 107 20.23 -0.55 -9.12
CA ALA A 107 19.53 0.57 -9.78
C ALA A 107 19.30 0.38 -11.29
N THR A 108 19.90 -0.65 -11.89
CA THR A 108 19.81 -0.98 -13.32
C THR A 108 19.30 -2.40 -13.54
N GLY A 109 19.02 -2.75 -14.80
CA GLY A 109 18.58 -4.09 -15.19
C GLY A 109 17.15 -4.43 -14.77
N MET A 110 16.88 -5.73 -14.60
CA MET A 110 15.52 -6.25 -14.38
C MET A 110 14.89 -5.81 -13.05
N GLY A 111 15.68 -5.58 -12.00
CA GLY A 111 15.17 -5.18 -10.69
C GLY A 111 15.09 -3.66 -10.47
N LYS A 112 15.37 -2.84 -11.49
CA LYS A 112 15.42 -1.37 -11.36
C LYS A 112 14.14 -0.76 -10.78
N LEU A 113 12.98 -1.33 -11.09
CA LEU A 113 11.69 -0.84 -10.59
C LEU A 113 11.52 -1.16 -9.10
N VAL A 114 11.94 -2.35 -8.68
CA VAL A 114 11.91 -2.78 -7.27
C VAL A 114 12.86 -1.95 -6.43
N GLU A 115 14.11 -1.77 -6.88
CA GLU A 115 15.09 -0.91 -6.21
C GLU A 115 14.56 0.51 -6.08
N ASN A 116 14.07 1.07 -7.19
CA ASN A 116 13.58 2.44 -7.20
C ASN A 116 12.41 2.61 -6.24
N TYR A 117 11.40 1.73 -6.31
CA TYR A 117 10.24 1.79 -5.43
C TYR A 117 10.62 1.62 -3.96
N HIS A 118 11.51 0.69 -3.64
CA HIS A 118 11.99 0.49 -2.27
C HIS A 118 12.67 1.76 -1.74
N ARG A 119 13.57 2.36 -2.53
CA ARG A 119 14.27 3.59 -2.15
C ARG A 119 13.34 4.81 -2.05
N THR A 120 12.31 4.91 -2.89
CA THR A 120 11.40 6.06 -2.93
C THR A 120 10.13 5.90 -2.09
N SER A 121 9.83 4.69 -1.59
CA SER A 121 8.67 4.45 -0.72
C SER A 121 8.54 5.40 0.49
N PRO A 122 9.62 5.92 1.12
CA PRO A 122 9.48 6.92 2.19
C PRO A 122 8.85 8.25 1.75
N TYR A 123 8.98 8.63 0.46
CA TYR A 123 8.38 9.87 -0.04
C TYR A 123 6.85 9.84 0.11
N ASP A 124 6.23 8.70 -0.23
CA ASP A 124 4.78 8.55 -0.11
C ASP A 124 4.31 8.64 1.34
N ALA A 125 5.09 8.05 2.26
CA ALA A 125 4.79 8.07 3.70
C ALA A 125 4.85 9.49 4.29
N ILE A 126 5.82 10.32 3.85
CA ILE A 126 6.11 11.63 4.44
C ILE A 126 5.31 12.76 3.80
N LEU A 127 5.22 12.79 2.46
CA LEU A 127 4.64 13.92 1.74
C LEU A 127 3.11 14.00 1.94
N GLY A 128 2.57 15.22 2.01
CA GLY A 128 1.12 15.45 2.15
C GLY A 128 0.54 14.99 3.49
N GLY A 129 1.37 14.94 4.54
CA GLY A 129 1.00 14.53 5.90
C GLY A 129 1.64 13.19 6.26
N ALA A 130 2.50 13.17 7.27
CA ALA A 130 3.16 11.95 7.72
C ALA A 130 2.14 10.91 8.25
N GLU A 131 2.51 9.62 8.15
CA GLU A 131 1.66 8.49 8.53
C GLU A 131 1.10 8.58 9.96
N ASP A 132 1.94 8.98 10.91
CA ASP A 132 1.59 9.16 12.32
C ASP A 132 0.62 10.34 12.53
N VAL A 133 0.89 11.47 11.88
CA VAL A 133 0.03 12.67 11.91
C VAL A 133 -1.37 12.36 11.35
N LEU A 134 -1.44 11.60 10.25
CA LEU A 134 -2.71 11.22 9.63
C LEU A 134 -3.45 10.14 10.40
N GLY A 135 -2.72 9.20 11.02
CA GLY A 135 -3.30 8.23 11.94
C GLY A 135 -3.97 8.92 13.13
N ASP A 136 -3.27 9.87 13.75
CA ASP A 136 -3.80 10.68 14.84
C ASP A 136 -5.01 11.53 14.41
N LEU A 137 -4.96 12.16 13.23
CA LEU A 137 -6.13 12.85 12.66
C LEU A 137 -7.34 11.91 12.53
N GLY A 138 -7.13 10.71 11.99
CA GLY A 138 -8.18 9.71 11.84
C GLY A 138 -8.88 9.37 13.16
N VAL A 139 -8.07 9.11 14.20
CA VAL A 139 -8.57 8.80 15.54
C VAL A 139 -9.27 9.99 16.16
N ARG A 140 -8.71 11.20 16.08
CA ARG A 140 -9.33 12.42 16.62
C ARG A 140 -10.70 12.69 16.00
N GLN A 141 -10.87 12.47 14.70
CA GLN A 141 -12.16 12.62 14.03
C GLN A 141 -13.19 11.58 14.52
N ALA A 142 -12.76 10.34 14.76
CA ALA A 142 -13.63 9.31 15.32
C ALA A 142 -14.04 9.63 16.77
N MET A 143 -13.07 9.99 17.63
CA MET A 143 -13.31 10.30 19.04
C MET A 143 -14.24 11.50 19.24
N LYS A 144 -14.16 12.52 18.37
CA LYS A 144 -15.07 13.68 18.40
C LYS A 144 -16.55 13.27 18.33
N LYS A 145 -16.87 12.14 17.68
CA LYS A 145 -18.23 11.64 17.50
C LYS A 145 -18.65 10.59 18.53
N MET A 146 -17.74 10.17 19.40
CA MET A 146 -18.06 9.17 20.44
C MET A 146 -18.95 9.76 21.54
N PRO A 147 -20.04 9.08 21.93
CA PRO A 147 -20.86 9.49 23.06
C PRO A 147 -20.03 9.48 24.36
N LYS A 148 -20.16 10.53 25.19
CA LYS A 148 -19.42 10.66 26.46
C LYS A 148 -19.70 9.53 27.46
N ASN A 149 -20.84 8.88 27.36
CA ASN A 149 -21.29 7.82 28.26
C ASN A 149 -21.16 6.42 27.64
N ALA A 150 -20.38 6.26 26.56
CA ALA A 150 -20.19 4.97 25.91
C ALA A 150 -19.59 3.94 26.88
N ARG A 151 -20.22 2.76 26.96
CA ARG A 151 -19.76 1.57 27.70
C ARG A 151 -19.95 0.35 26.82
N LEU A 152 -19.13 -0.69 27.01
CA LEU A 152 -19.28 -1.99 26.36
C LEU A 152 -20.49 -2.74 26.90
#